data_AF-N6YVE5-F1
#
_entry.id   AF-N6YVE5-F1
#
_cell.length_a   1.000
_cell.length_b   1.000
_cell.length_c   1.000
_cell.angle_alpha   90.00
_cell.angle_beta   90.00
_cell.angle_gamma   90.00
#
_symmetry.space_group_name_H-M   'P 1'
#
loop_
_entity.id
_entity.type
_entity.pdbx_description
1 polymer ?
#
loop_
_entity_poly.entity_id
_entity_poly.type
_entity_poly.pdbx_seq_one_letter_code
_entity_poly.pdbx_strand_id
1 'polypeptide(L)'
;MVQRLSALLLLVLILLAMLALPFASPLDFSAWRALAGGALGGPLIALLFGALCAHAWVGMRDIVLDYLQPRGLRLAVLGLITVVLLGVLARVLLSLAMVALAA
;
A
#
# COMPACT_ATOMS: atom_id res chain seq x y z
N MET A 1 -13.58 -9.97 -7.66
CA MET A 1 -13.79 -9.73 -6.22
C MET A 1 -12.65 -8.95 -5.56
N VAL A 2 -11.38 -9.28 -5.83
CA VAL A 2 -10.19 -8.57 -5.28
C VAL A 2 -10.29 -7.04 -5.39
N GLN A 3 -10.69 -6.49 -6.54
CA GLN A 3 -10.82 -5.04 -6.74
C GLN A 3 -11.79 -4.36 -5.77
N ARG A 4 -12.93 -5.01 -5.49
CA ARG A 4 -13.97 -4.45 -4.61
C ARG A 4 -13.59 -4.59 -3.15
N LEU A 5 -13.05 -5.75 -2.76
CA LEU A 5 -12.59 -5.97 -1.39
C LEU A 5 -11.45 -5.04 -1.02
N SER A 6 -10.45 -4.89 -1.90
CA SER A 6 -9.35 -3.95 -1.69
C SER A 6 -9.82 -2.50 -1.62
N ALA A 7 -10.80 -2.09 -2.44
CA ALA A 7 -11.38 -0.75 -2.36
C ALA A 7 -12.08 -0.48 -1.01
N LEU A 8 -12.84 -1.45 -0.49
CA LEU A 8 -13.49 -1.34 0.82
C LEU A 8 -12.46 -1.26 1.95
N LEU A 9 -11.41 -2.09 1.90
CA LEU A 9 -10.31 -2.04 2.86
C LEU A 9 -9.60 -0.69 2.83
N LEU A 10 -9.28 -0.17 1.63
CA LEU A 10 -8.68 1.14 1.45
C LEU A 10 -9.57 2.24 2.04
N LEU A 11 -10.87 2.23 1.73
CA LEU A 11 -11.82 3.21 2.24
C LEU A 11 -11.81 3.24 3.77
N VAL A 12 -11.95 2.07 4.41
CA VAL A 12 -12.00 1.98 5.88
C VAL A 12 -10.68 2.45 6.50
N LEU A 13 -9.53 2.00 5.99
CA LEU A 13 -8.22 2.32 6.55
C LEU A 13 -7.87 3.81 6.38
N ILE A 14 -8.20 4.39 5.23
CA ILE A 14 -7.99 5.83 4.97
C ILE A 14 -8.90 6.66 5.87
N LEU A 15 -10.19 6.31 5.99
CA LEU A 15 -11.09 7.03 6.90
C LEU A 15 -10.61 6.93 8.35
N LEU A 16 -10.20 5.75 8.81
CA LEU A 16 -9.63 5.59 10.15
C LEU A 16 -8.42 6.49 10.36
N ALA A 17 -7.48 6.54 9.41
CA ALA A 17 -6.31 7.42 9.48
C ALA A 17 -6.72 8.90 9.48
N MET A 18 -7.63 9.31 8.59
CA MET A 18 -8.13 10.69 8.51
C MET A 18 -8.82 11.15 9.80
N LEU A 19 -9.55 10.25 10.46
CA LEU A 19 -10.23 10.55 11.72
C LEU A 19 -9.26 10.53 12.91
N ALA A 20 -8.22 9.69 12.89
CA ALA A 20 -7.29 9.54 14.02
C ALA A 20 -6.18 10.61 14.05
N LEU A 21 -5.62 10.98 12.88
CA LEU A 21 -4.45 11.88 12.81
C LEU A 21 -4.65 13.26 13.44
N PRO A 22 -5.82 13.93 13.36
CA PRO A 22 -6.03 15.22 14.02
C PRO A 22 -5.91 15.17 15.55
N PHE A 23 -6.08 13.99 16.15
CA PHE A 23 -5.97 13.78 17.59
C PHE A 23 -4.59 13.27 18.02
N ALA A 24 -3.71 12.95 17.07
CA ALA A 24 -2.33 12.56 17.33
C ALA A 24 -1.47 13.83 17.47
N SER A 25 -1.22 14.28 18.69
CA SER A 25 -0.29 15.39 18.97
C SER A 25 0.87 14.88 19.83
N PRO A 26 2.15 15.12 19.44
CA PRO A 26 2.65 15.78 18.22
C PRO A 26 2.87 14.81 17.03
N LEU A 27 2.65 15.27 15.78
CA LEU A 27 2.95 14.51 14.55
C LEU A 27 4.44 14.61 14.14
N ASP A 28 5.33 14.28 15.07
CA ASP A 28 6.78 14.30 14.82
C ASP A 28 7.33 12.92 14.42
N PHE A 29 8.64 12.86 14.13
CA PHE A 29 9.30 11.60 13.78
C PHE A 29 9.12 10.52 14.86
N SER A 30 9.14 10.90 16.13
CA SER A 30 9.04 9.96 17.25
C SER A 30 7.66 9.31 17.31
N ALA A 31 6.60 10.10 17.09
CA ALA A 31 5.22 9.63 17.04
C ALA A 31 4.98 8.70 15.85
N TRP A 32 5.52 9.03 14.67
CA TRP A 32 5.43 8.14 13.51
C TRP A 32 6.17 6.83 13.70
N ARG A 33 7.37 6.88 14.31
CA ARG A 33 8.13 5.68 14.65
C ARG A 33 7.40 4.82 15.68
N ALA A 34 6.80 5.42 16.70
CA ALA A 34 6.02 4.72 17.71
C ALA A 34 4.76 4.08 17.12
N LEU A 35 4.05 4.78 16.23
CA LEU A 35 2.91 4.22 15.50
C LEU A 35 3.34 3.00 14.67
N ALA A 36 4.39 3.14 13.86
CA ALA A 36 4.86 2.06 12.99
C ALA A 36 5.40 0.84 13.77
N GLY A 37 6.01 1.06 14.94
CA GLY A 37 6.51 -0.02 15.81
C GLY A 37 5.49 -0.59 16.79
N GLY A 38 4.33 0.07 16.94
CA GLY A 38 3.27 -0.39 17.84
C GLY A 38 2.58 -1.66 17.36
N ALA A 39 1.95 -2.38 18.29
CA ALA A 39 1.31 -3.69 18.02
C ALA A 39 0.26 -3.67 16.89
N LEU A 40 -0.38 -2.51 16.65
CA LEU A 40 -1.41 -2.36 15.62
C LEU A 40 -0.97 -1.51 14.42
N GLY A 41 -0.14 -0.48 14.62
CA GLY A 41 0.14 0.48 13.55
C GLY A 41 0.95 -0.13 12.40
N GLY A 42 2.00 -0.91 12.68
CA GLY A 42 2.75 -1.63 11.66
C GLY A 42 1.87 -2.57 10.81
N PRO A 43 1.10 -3.49 11.43
CA PRO A 43 0.15 -4.34 10.71
C PRO A 43 -0.89 -3.57 9.89
N LEU A 44 -1.44 -2.46 10.41
CA LEU A 44 -2.40 -1.63 9.68
C LEU A 44 -1.77 -0.93 8.46
N ILE A 45 -0.53 -0.44 8.58
CA ILE A 45 0.22 0.12 7.45
C ILE A 45 0.50 -0.97 6.40
N ALA A 46 0.95 -2.16 6.82
CA ALA A 46 1.17 -3.28 5.91
C ALA A 46 -0.12 -3.68 5.17
N LEU A 47 -1.25 -3.73 5.88
CA LEU A 47 -2.56 -4.03 5.30
C LEU A 47 -3.00 -2.95 4.30
N LEU A 48 -2.82 -1.67 4.64
CA LEU A 48 -3.13 -0.53 3.75
C LEU A 48 -2.37 -0.64 2.43
N PHE A 49 -1.05 -0.83 2.49
CA PHE A 49 -0.23 -0.91 1.28
C PHE A 49 -0.43 -2.23 0.51
N GLY A 50 -0.72 -3.34 1.20
CA GLY A 50 -1.12 -4.59 0.58
C GLY A 50 -2.42 -4.45 -0.21
N ALA A 51 -3.44 -3.84 0.40
CA ALA A 51 -4.71 -3.53 -0.26
C ALA A 51 -4.52 -2.56 -1.44
N LEU A 52 -3.68 -1.53 -1.29
CA LEU A 52 -3.34 -0.59 -2.36
C LEU A 52 -2.70 -1.29 -3.55
N CYS A 53 -1.69 -2.14 -3.32
CA CYS A 53 -1.02 -2.87 -4.39
C CYS A 53 -1.97 -3.84 -5.09
N ALA A 54 -2.84 -4.53 -4.35
CA ALA A 54 -3.85 -5.41 -4.93
C ALA A 54 -4.87 -4.65 -5.80
N HIS A 55 -5.34 -3.48 -5.33
CA HIS A 55 -6.26 -2.61 -6.05
C HIS A 55 -5.63 -2.04 -7.32
N ALA A 56 -4.40 -1.53 -7.20
CA ALA A 56 -3.64 -0.98 -8.30
C ALA A 56 -3.31 -2.03 -9.35
N TRP A 57 -2.95 -3.27 -8.96
CA TRP A 57 -2.67 -4.34 -9.91
C TRP A 57 -3.87 -4.63 -10.80
N VAL A 58 -5.05 -4.84 -10.22
CA VAL A 58 -6.24 -5.17 -11.00
C VAL A 58 -6.66 -3.98 -11.87
N GLY A 59 -6.72 -2.76 -11.31
CA GLY A 59 -7.09 -1.58 -12.06
C GLY A 59 -6.14 -1.27 -13.23
N MET A 60 -4.83 -1.31 -12.99
CA MET A 60 -3.84 -1.03 -14.04
C MET A 60 -3.78 -2.14 -15.09
N ARG A 61 -3.93 -3.41 -14.70
CA ARG A 61 -4.00 -4.52 -15.66
C ARG A 61 -5.17 -4.33 -16.62
N ASP A 62 -6.33 -3.96 -16.10
CA ASP A 62 -7.53 -3.78 -16.92
C ASP A 62 -7.34 -2.60 -17.90
N ILE A 63 -6.83 -1.44 -17.42
CA ILE A 63 -6.44 -0.31 -18.30
C ILE A 63 -5.45 -0.77 -19.39
N VAL A 64 -4.42 -1.51 -19.01
CA VAL A 64 -3.40 -1.95 -19.96
C VAL A 64 -3.97 -2.90 -21.02
N LEU A 65 -4.88 -3.79 -20.64
CA LEU A 65 -5.54 -4.70 -21.57
C LEU A 65 -6.49 -3.98 -22.54
N ASP A 66 -7.16 -2.93 -22.07
CA ASP A 66 -8.16 -2.19 -22.86
C ASP A 66 -7.50 -1.22 -23.85
N TYR A 67 -6.41 -0.55 -23.42
CA TYR A 67 -5.83 0.56 -24.19
C TYR A 67 -4.52 0.20 -24.91
N LEU A 68 -3.74 -0.79 -24.46
CA LEU A 68 -2.49 -1.17 -25.13
C LEU A 68 -2.66 -2.36 -26.07
N GLN A 69 -2.80 -2.07 -27.36
CA GLN A 69 -2.99 -3.06 -28.41
C GLN A 69 -1.72 -3.89 -28.73
N PRO A 70 -0.51 -3.29 -28.85
CA PRO A 70 0.67 -4.06 -29.22
C PRO A 70 1.07 -5.04 -28.11
N ARG A 71 1.13 -6.33 -28.44
CA ARG A 71 1.37 -7.42 -27.46
C ARG A 71 2.69 -7.25 -26.69
N GLY A 72 3.76 -6.85 -27.37
CA GLY A 72 5.08 -6.65 -26.74
C GLY A 72 5.07 -5.49 -25.75
N LEU A 73 4.46 -4.37 -26.12
CA LEU A 73 4.34 -3.20 -25.25
C LEU A 73 3.47 -3.53 -24.02
N ARG A 74 2.38 -4.26 -24.20
CA ARG A 74 1.53 -4.72 -23.11
C ARG A 74 2.30 -5.55 -22.07
N LEU A 75 3.11 -6.51 -22.52
CA LEU A 75 3.93 -7.33 -21.61
C LEU A 75 4.96 -6.49 -20.86
N ALA A 76 5.63 -5.55 -21.56
CA ALA A 76 6.60 -4.66 -20.94
C ALA A 76 5.95 -3.77 -19.86
N VAL A 77 4.80 -3.18 -20.16
CA VAL A 77 4.08 -2.29 -19.22
C VAL A 77 3.53 -3.08 -18.02
N LEU A 78 2.91 -4.25 -18.25
CA LEU A 78 2.46 -5.11 -17.14
C LEU A 78 3.63 -5.54 -16.26
N GLY A 79 4.76 -5.92 -16.85
CA GLY A 79 5.98 -6.27 -16.11
C GLY A 79 6.50 -5.11 -15.27
N LEU A 80 6.56 -3.91 -15.85
CA LEU A 80 6.97 -2.70 -15.13
C LEU A 80 6.03 -2.40 -13.96
N ILE A 81 4.72 -2.46 -14.17
CA ILE A 81 3.72 -2.27 -13.10
C ILE A 81 3.95 -3.29 -11.98
N THR A 82 4.11 -4.57 -12.31
CA THR A 82 4.38 -5.61 -11.29
C THR A 82 5.66 -5.31 -10.51
N VAL A 83 6.77 -4.95 -11.16
CA VAL A 83 8.03 -4.61 -10.48
C VAL A 83 7.86 -3.42 -9.55
N VAL A 84 7.17 -2.37 -9.98
CA VAL A 84 6.90 -1.18 -9.15
C VAL A 84 6.06 -1.55 -7.94
N LEU A 85 4.96 -2.29 -8.11
CA LEU A 85 4.08 -2.66 -7.01
C LEU A 85 4.78 -3.58 -5.99
N LEU A 86 5.58 -4.55 -6.46
CA LEU A 86 6.39 -5.38 -5.58
C LEU A 86 7.48 -4.57 -4.87
N GLY A 87 8.11 -3.62 -5.56
CA GLY A 87 9.10 -2.72 -4.98
C GLY A 87 8.51 -1.84 -3.87
N VAL A 88 7.30 -1.30 -4.07
CA VAL A 88 6.57 -0.54 -3.05
C VAL A 88 6.28 -1.42 -1.84
N LEU A 89 5.70 -2.61 -2.05
CA LEU A 89 5.36 -3.51 -0.95
C LEU A 89 6.61 -3.95 -0.18
N ALA A 90 7.67 -4.36 -0.88
CA ALA A 90 8.93 -4.73 -0.26
C ALA A 90 9.54 -3.58 0.54
N ARG A 91 9.56 -2.36 -0.02
CA ARG A 91 10.13 -1.19 0.68
C ARG A 91 9.36 -0.87 1.96
N VAL A 92 8.03 -0.95 1.94
CA VAL A 92 7.18 -0.74 3.12
C VAL A 92 7.46 -1.81 4.17
N LEU A 93 7.42 -3.08 3.80
CA LEU A 93 7.65 -4.19 4.73
C LEU A 93 9.04 -4.13 5.35
N LEU A 94 10.08 -3.83 4.57
CA LEU A 94 11.43 -3.63 5.09
C LEU A 94 11.50 -2.44 6.05
N SER A 95 10.79 -1.34 5.76
CA SER A 95 10.75 -0.18 6.67
C SER A 95 10.08 -0.53 8.00
N LEU A 96 8.97 -1.25 7.97
CA LEU A 96 8.27 -1.71 9.16
C LEU A 96 9.10 -2.72 9.96
N ALA A 97 9.77 -3.66 9.29
CA ALA A 97 10.65 -4.62 9.94
C ALA A 97 11.82 -3.92 10.63
N MET A 98 12.45 -2.93 9.99
CA MET A 98 13.51 -2.13 10.59
C MET A 98 13.05 -1.37 11.84
N VAL A 99 11.81 -0.86 11.84
CA VAL A 99 11.23 -0.20 13.02
C VAL A 99 10.94 -1.20 14.13
N ALA A 100 10.33 -2.35 13.80
CA ALA A 100 9.97 -3.39 14.77
C ALA A 100 11.20 -4.06 15.43
N LEU A 101 12.30 -4.21 14.68
CA LEU A 101 13.55 -4.76 15.20
C LEU A 101 14.36 -3.76 16.05
N ALA A 102 14.02 -2.47 15.97
CA ALA A 102 14.71 -1.38 16.66
C ALA A 102 13.86 -0.75 17.78
N ALA A 103 12.79 -1.43 18.19
CA ALA A 103 11.91 -1.11 19.31
C ALA A 103 12.12 -2.13 20.44
#